data_AF-A0A8S3SHM0-F1
#
_entry.id   AF-A0A8S3SHM0-F1
#
_cell.length_a   1.000
_cell.length_b   1.000
_cell.length_c   1.000
_cell.angle_alpha   90.00
_cell.angle_beta   90.00
_cell.angle_gamma   90.00
#
_symmetry.space_group_name_H-M   'P 1'
#
loop_
_entity.id
_entity.type
_entity.pdbx_description
1 polymer ?
#
loop_
_entity_poly.entity_id
_entity_poly.type
_entity_poly.pdbx_seq_one_letter_code
_entity_poly.pdbx_strand_id
1 'polypeptide(L)'
;MNENKNFGNCKVGTCNFMCPPAEIELRTRERLVHFLEKTLQNGRLQTDTDKMVKEYSRPAAGKRDPGPNDLRPPEVLVRTVDYLLGSITAKKDVAWKDIYDFVFDRSRCIRQDMVIQNIGGNSAINILEKIARFHIYAGYRLCREPIARFDPKINNQHTQECLKRLLYVYSVVPGNHDNRQEFESVYLLYNLGQTDALMHFYDLSKDLRTSSLISLCYRTSIEYMLDTDHVISECEQCGLNISNDKQSVNFLKGSFVHPDKEHKSYLEVIDKLITMDNLSDILLKKLPP
;
A
#
# COMPACT_ATOMS: atom_id res chain seq x y z
N MET A 1 -14.15 -39.55 -2.49
CA MET A 1 -15.19 -39.26 -3.50
C MET A 1 -15.66 -37.84 -3.29
N ASN A 2 -15.62 -37.06 -4.39
CA ASN A 2 -16.26 -35.77 -4.63
C ASN A 2 -16.06 -34.62 -3.61
N GLU A 3 -15.13 -33.73 -3.93
CA GLU A 3 -15.45 -32.30 -4.03
C GLU A 3 -14.80 -31.69 -5.29
N ASN A 4 -15.26 -32.14 -6.47
CA ASN A 4 -15.24 -31.29 -7.66
C ASN A 4 -16.28 -30.18 -7.44
N LYS A 5 -15.93 -29.17 -6.65
CA LYS A 5 -16.62 -27.89 -6.72
C LYS A 5 -16.16 -27.23 -8.02
N ASN A 6 -17.11 -26.98 -8.92
CA ASN A 6 -16.92 -26.22 -10.15
C ASN A 6 -16.24 -24.88 -9.85
N PHE A 7 -14.91 -24.84 -9.97
CA PHE A 7 -14.19 -23.59 -10.20
C PHE A 7 -14.45 -23.21 -11.65
N GLY A 8 -15.46 -22.35 -11.87
CA GLY A 8 -15.61 -21.68 -13.16
C GLY A 8 -14.26 -21.08 -13.55
N ASN A 9 -13.81 -21.40 -14.77
CA ASN A 9 -12.51 -21.04 -15.36
C ASN A 9 -11.87 -19.80 -14.71
N CYS A 10 -10.93 -20.00 -13.79
CA CYS A 10 -10.15 -18.90 -13.24
C CYS A 10 -9.32 -18.31 -14.38
N LYS A 11 -9.51 -17.04 -14.73
CA LYS A 11 -8.71 -16.38 -15.77
C LYS A 11 -7.26 -16.37 -15.29
N VAL A 12 -6.38 -17.09 -15.99
CA VAL A 12 -4.94 -17.11 -15.69
C VAL A 12 -4.23 -16.20 -16.68
N GLY A 13 -3.46 -15.25 -16.17
CA GLY A 13 -2.63 -14.36 -16.97
C GLY A 13 -1.39 -15.05 -17.52
N THR A 14 -1.00 -14.68 -18.73
CA THR A 14 0.15 -15.24 -19.46
C THR A 14 1.19 -14.17 -19.82
N CYS A 15 0.97 -12.91 -19.40
CA CYS A 15 1.92 -11.84 -19.64
C CYS A 15 3.15 -11.96 -18.73
N ASN A 16 4.25 -12.44 -19.31
CA ASN A 16 5.54 -12.58 -18.63
C ASN A 16 6.34 -11.28 -18.54
N PHE A 17 5.71 -10.11 -18.63
CA PHE A 17 6.35 -8.79 -18.57
C PHE A 17 5.62 -7.87 -17.58
N MET A 18 6.28 -6.83 -17.07
CA MET A 18 5.62 -5.86 -16.19
C MET A 18 4.53 -5.04 -16.91
N CYS A 19 4.59 -4.98 -18.24
CA CYS A 19 3.60 -4.37 -19.13
C CYS A 19 3.32 -5.30 -20.33
N PRO A 20 2.05 -5.58 -20.68
CA PRO A 20 1.70 -6.36 -21.87
C PRO A 20 2.29 -5.79 -23.16
N PRO A 21 2.81 -6.63 -24.08
CA PRO A 21 3.39 -6.15 -25.35
C PRO A 21 2.45 -5.25 -26.17
N ALA A 22 1.15 -5.58 -26.19
CA ALA A 22 0.15 -4.77 -26.89
C ALA A 22 -0.02 -3.36 -26.28
N GLU A 23 0.12 -3.24 -24.95
CA GLU A 23 0.10 -1.93 -24.29
C GLU A 23 1.40 -1.16 -24.54
N ILE A 24 2.54 -1.83 -24.53
CA ILE A 24 3.85 -1.24 -24.88
C ILE A 24 3.79 -0.64 -26.28
N GLU A 25 3.33 -1.40 -27.26
CA GLU A 25 3.20 -0.96 -28.65
C GLU A 25 2.26 0.26 -28.76
N LEU A 26 1.09 0.18 -28.15
CA LEU A 26 0.11 1.27 -28.13
C LEU A 26 0.71 2.54 -27.51
N ARG A 27 1.22 2.47 -26.27
CA ARG A 27 1.73 3.66 -25.57
C ARG A 27 2.97 4.24 -26.27
N THR A 28 3.78 3.41 -26.92
CA THR A 28 4.92 3.87 -27.73
C THR A 28 4.45 4.60 -28.98
N ARG A 29 3.53 4.02 -29.74
CA ARG A 29 2.97 4.62 -30.97
C ARG A 29 2.28 5.95 -30.69
N GLU A 30 1.46 6.01 -29.64
CA GLU A 30 0.69 7.19 -29.25
C GLU A 30 1.52 8.21 -28.41
N ARG A 31 2.80 7.95 -28.17
CA ARG A 31 3.71 8.78 -27.35
C ARG A 31 3.22 9.03 -25.91
N LEU A 32 2.56 8.04 -25.32
CA LEU A 32 1.99 8.05 -23.98
C LEU A 32 2.90 7.40 -22.91
N VAL A 33 4.13 7.03 -23.26
CA VAL A 33 5.09 6.42 -22.32
C VAL A 33 5.50 7.43 -21.24
N HIS A 34 5.32 7.05 -19.97
CA HIS A 34 5.66 7.89 -18.83
C HIS A 34 7.19 8.10 -18.74
N PHE A 35 7.65 9.26 -18.26
CA PHE A 35 9.09 9.55 -18.24
C PHE A 35 9.90 8.60 -17.33
N LEU A 36 9.27 8.04 -16.29
CA LEU A 36 9.86 7.01 -15.42
C LEU A 36 10.05 5.64 -16.11
N GLU A 37 9.41 5.45 -17.27
CA GLU A 37 9.53 4.25 -18.10
C GLU A 37 10.51 4.47 -19.27
N LYS A 38 11.31 5.53 -19.21
CA LYS A 38 12.29 5.88 -20.23
C LYS A 38 13.70 5.91 -19.66
N THR A 39 14.67 5.67 -20.53
CA THR A 39 16.10 5.68 -20.21
C THR A 39 16.82 6.65 -21.14
N LEU A 40 17.82 7.35 -20.61
CA LEU A 40 18.68 8.21 -21.40
C LEU A 40 19.62 7.33 -22.25
N GLN A 41 19.43 7.35 -23.56
CA GLN A 41 20.25 6.62 -24.53
C GLN A 41 20.73 7.60 -25.59
N ASN A 42 22.05 7.72 -25.77
CA ASN A 42 22.68 8.66 -26.70
C ASN A 42 22.21 10.11 -26.53
N GLY A 43 22.05 10.55 -25.27
CA GLY A 43 21.60 11.90 -24.93
C GLY A 43 20.11 12.19 -25.17
N ARG A 44 19.30 11.17 -25.55
CA ARG A 44 17.86 11.30 -25.72
C ARG A 44 17.11 10.31 -24.83
N LEU A 45 15.98 10.76 -24.30
CA LEU A 45 15.12 9.93 -23.46
C LEU A 45 14.30 8.99 -24.37
N GLN A 46 14.60 7.69 -24.32
CA GLN A 46 13.98 6.66 -25.17
C GLN A 46 13.15 5.70 -24.33
N THR A 47 12.08 5.15 -24.93
CA THR A 47 11.25 4.11 -24.30
C THR A 47 12.12 2.92 -23.90
N ASP A 48 11.98 2.48 -22.66
CA ASP A 48 12.67 1.31 -22.13
C ASP A 48 11.62 0.27 -21.77
N THR A 49 11.47 -0.75 -22.63
CA THR A 49 10.42 -1.77 -22.49
C THR A 49 10.51 -2.54 -21.18
N ASP A 50 11.72 -2.69 -20.65
CA ASP A 50 11.98 -3.39 -19.38
C ASP A 50 11.55 -2.55 -18.17
N LYS A 51 11.34 -1.24 -18.36
CA LYS A 51 10.86 -0.32 -17.31
C LYS A 51 9.38 0.01 -17.41
N MET A 52 8.71 -0.36 -18.51
CA MET A 52 7.28 -0.12 -18.67
C MET A 52 6.48 -1.00 -17.72
N VAL A 53 5.50 -0.39 -17.05
CA VAL A 53 4.59 -1.09 -16.14
C VAL A 53 3.16 -0.83 -16.60
N LYS A 54 2.34 -1.89 -16.63
CA LYS A 54 0.93 -1.83 -17.06
C LYS A 54 0.15 -0.73 -16.32
N GLU A 55 -0.51 0.16 -17.05
CA GLU A 55 -1.31 1.25 -16.45
C GLU A 55 -2.64 0.74 -15.91
N TYR A 56 -3.16 1.40 -14.87
CA TYR A 56 -4.50 1.07 -14.38
C TYR A 56 -5.55 1.46 -15.41
N SER A 57 -6.43 0.51 -15.73
CA SER A 57 -7.45 0.71 -16.74
C SER A 57 -8.83 0.61 -16.08
N ARG A 58 -9.55 1.74 -16.04
CA ARG A 58 -10.90 1.78 -15.45
C ARG A 58 -11.83 0.78 -16.16
N PRO A 59 -12.58 -0.06 -15.42
CA PRO A 59 -13.71 -0.79 -15.97
C PRO A 59 -14.74 0.20 -16.52
N ALA A 60 -15.23 -0.03 -17.73
CA ALA A 60 -16.22 0.81 -18.39
C ALA A 60 -17.12 -0.04 -19.28
N ALA A 61 -18.38 0.36 -19.46
CA ALA A 61 -19.30 -0.34 -20.35
C ALA A 61 -18.74 -0.37 -21.79
N GLY A 62 -18.82 -1.54 -22.43
CA GLY A 62 -18.29 -1.74 -23.79
C GLY A 62 -16.77 -1.90 -23.87
N LYS A 63 -16.04 -1.78 -22.77
CA LYS A 63 -14.61 -2.10 -22.75
C LYS A 63 -14.42 -3.61 -22.82
N ARG A 64 -13.55 -4.07 -23.71
CA ARG A 64 -13.22 -5.50 -23.80
C ARG A 64 -12.69 -5.99 -22.45
N ASP A 65 -13.13 -7.18 -22.06
CA ASP A 65 -12.50 -7.89 -20.96
C ASP A 65 -11.03 -8.16 -21.30
N PRO A 66 -10.11 -8.04 -20.32
CA PRO A 66 -8.72 -8.40 -20.55
C PRO A 66 -8.63 -9.91 -20.79
N GLY A 67 -7.91 -10.28 -21.85
CA GLY A 67 -7.56 -11.65 -22.15
C GLY A 67 -6.34 -12.12 -21.36
N PRO A 68 -5.96 -13.40 -21.44
CA PRO A 68 -4.80 -13.94 -20.74
C PRO A 68 -3.51 -13.15 -20.97
N ASN A 69 -3.22 -12.74 -22.21
CA ASN A 69 -2.02 -11.98 -22.56
C ASN A 69 -2.02 -10.53 -22.04
N ASP A 70 -3.17 -10.02 -21.60
CA ASP A 70 -3.26 -8.71 -20.94
C ASP A 70 -3.02 -8.79 -19.43
N LEU A 71 -3.08 -9.99 -18.84
CA LEU A 71 -3.01 -10.23 -17.39
C LEU A 71 -1.63 -10.80 -17.01
N ARG A 72 -1.06 -10.26 -15.94
CA ARG A 72 0.24 -10.71 -15.39
C ARG A 72 0.02 -11.78 -14.32
N PRO A 73 0.68 -12.95 -14.40
CA PRO A 73 0.55 -13.99 -13.38
C PRO A 73 1.20 -13.56 -12.04
N PRO A 74 0.90 -14.25 -10.92
CA PRO A 74 1.28 -13.82 -9.57
C PRO A 74 2.76 -13.47 -9.39
N GLU A 75 3.67 -14.28 -9.92
CA GLU A 75 5.12 -14.08 -9.84
C GLU A 75 5.57 -12.81 -10.58
N VAL A 76 4.88 -12.45 -11.66
CA VAL A 76 5.12 -11.21 -12.40
C VAL A 76 4.62 -10.01 -11.61
N LEU A 77 3.48 -10.14 -10.93
CA LEU A 77 2.97 -9.08 -10.06
C LEU A 77 3.91 -8.83 -8.87
N VAL A 78 4.42 -9.88 -8.21
CA VAL A 78 5.39 -9.76 -7.11
C VAL A 78 6.63 -8.97 -7.55
N ARG A 79 7.30 -9.41 -8.62
CA ARG A 79 8.51 -8.70 -9.10
C ARG A 79 8.21 -7.28 -9.62
N THR A 80 6.99 -7.04 -10.11
CA THR A 80 6.57 -5.68 -10.52
C THR A 80 6.48 -4.77 -9.30
N VAL A 81 5.89 -5.24 -8.20
CA VAL A 81 5.87 -4.48 -6.93
C VAL A 81 7.29 -4.26 -6.42
N ASP A 82 8.17 -5.27 -6.50
CA ASP A 82 9.57 -5.14 -6.10
C ASP A 82 10.32 -4.09 -6.93
N TYR A 83 10.07 -4.03 -8.25
CA TYR A 83 10.62 -3.00 -9.10
C TYR A 83 10.09 -1.61 -8.71
N LEU A 84 8.78 -1.46 -8.50
CA LEU A 84 8.17 -0.17 -8.12
C LEU A 84 8.76 0.33 -6.78
N LEU A 85 8.84 -0.53 -5.76
CA LEU A 85 9.27 -0.13 -4.42
C LEU A 85 10.78 -0.25 -4.16
N GLY A 86 11.52 -0.92 -5.04
CA GLY A 86 12.97 -1.06 -4.98
C GLY A 86 13.72 -0.10 -5.91
N SER A 87 13.15 0.20 -7.08
CA SER A 87 13.82 1.00 -8.12
C SER A 87 13.17 2.37 -8.33
N ILE A 88 11.84 2.45 -8.40
CA ILE A 88 11.16 3.73 -8.69
C ILE A 88 11.17 4.65 -7.47
N THR A 89 10.81 4.12 -6.31
CA THR A 89 10.86 4.83 -5.01
C THR A 89 12.29 5.20 -4.56
N ALA A 90 13.31 4.56 -5.11
CA ALA A 90 14.70 4.88 -4.79
C ALA A 90 15.26 6.08 -5.58
N LYS A 91 14.51 6.59 -6.58
CA LYS A 91 14.96 7.70 -7.43
C LYS A 91 15.04 9.00 -6.64
N LYS A 92 16.22 9.60 -6.61
CA LYS A 92 16.51 10.87 -5.91
C LYS A 92 16.40 12.10 -6.82
N ASP A 93 16.43 11.88 -8.13
CA ASP A 93 16.38 12.87 -9.19
C ASP A 93 14.96 13.21 -9.66
N VAL A 94 13.94 12.64 -9.02
CA VAL A 94 12.52 12.82 -9.36
C VAL A 94 11.75 13.32 -8.15
N ALA A 95 10.82 14.25 -8.36
CA ALA A 95 9.98 14.72 -7.27
C ALA A 95 9.12 13.57 -6.74
N TRP A 96 9.02 13.47 -5.41
CA TRP A 96 8.31 12.36 -4.77
C TRP A 96 6.83 12.27 -5.19
N LYS A 97 6.24 13.40 -5.56
CA LYS A 97 4.89 13.44 -6.08
C LYS A 97 4.74 12.65 -7.39
N ASP A 98 5.67 12.81 -8.32
CA ASP A 98 5.61 12.11 -9.61
C ASP A 98 5.86 10.60 -9.41
N ILE A 99 6.71 10.24 -8.45
CA ILE A 99 6.89 8.86 -8.01
C ILE A 99 5.58 8.31 -7.43
N TYR A 100 4.92 9.07 -6.56
CA TYR A 100 3.65 8.67 -5.96
C TYR A 100 2.58 8.43 -7.03
N ASP A 101 2.36 9.37 -7.95
CA ASP A 101 1.34 9.23 -8.99
C ASP A 101 1.56 7.99 -9.85
N PHE A 102 2.82 7.75 -10.23
CA PHE A 102 3.19 6.57 -11.00
C PHE A 102 2.95 5.28 -10.20
N VAL A 103 3.53 5.14 -9.01
CA VAL A 103 3.41 3.91 -8.21
C VAL A 103 1.97 3.67 -7.75
N PHE A 104 1.22 4.73 -7.43
CA PHE A 104 -0.20 4.67 -7.09
C PHE A 104 -1.03 4.12 -8.25
N ASP A 105 -0.83 4.60 -9.48
CA ASP A 105 -1.51 4.06 -10.66
C ASP A 105 -1.14 2.60 -10.92
N ARG A 106 0.17 2.29 -10.95
CA ARG A 106 0.65 0.94 -11.27
C ARG A 106 0.25 -0.09 -10.22
N SER A 107 0.23 0.28 -8.93
CA SER A 107 -0.24 -0.59 -7.84
C SER A 107 -1.74 -0.87 -7.93
N ARG A 108 -2.57 0.09 -8.38
CA ARG A 108 -3.99 -0.16 -8.68
C ARG A 108 -4.15 -1.16 -9.81
N CYS A 109 -3.32 -1.07 -10.85
CA CYS A 109 -3.31 -2.04 -11.94
C CYS A 109 -2.91 -3.45 -11.47
N ILE A 110 -1.88 -3.56 -10.61
CA ILE A 110 -1.49 -4.83 -10.00
C ILE A 110 -2.67 -5.43 -9.21
N ARG A 111 -3.33 -4.64 -8.35
CA ARG A 111 -4.50 -5.12 -7.59
C ARG A 111 -5.68 -5.49 -8.50
N GLN A 112 -5.87 -4.78 -9.61
CA GLN A 112 -6.87 -5.13 -10.62
C GLN A 112 -6.59 -6.50 -11.26
N ASP A 113 -5.34 -6.76 -11.67
CA ASP A 113 -4.93 -8.07 -12.18
C ASP A 113 -5.16 -9.18 -11.14
N MET A 114 -4.91 -8.90 -9.85
CA MET A 114 -5.21 -9.84 -8.76
C MET A 114 -6.69 -10.12 -8.57
N VAL A 115 -7.56 -9.13 -8.76
CA VAL A 115 -9.03 -9.33 -8.65
C VAL A 115 -9.52 -10.18 -9.81
N ILE A 116 -9.12 -9.85 -11.03
CA ILE A 116 -9.59 -10.55 -12.25
C ILE A 116 -9.18 -12.03 -12.24
N GLN A 117 -7.97 -12.31 -11.75
CA GLN A 117 -7.42 -13.67 -11.70
C GLN A 117 -7.69 -14.37 -10.34
N ASN A 118 -8.47 -13.77 -9.44
CA ASN A 118 -8.73 -14.28 -8.09
C ASN A 118 -7.44 -14.74 -7.34
N ILE A 119 -6.39 -13.91 -7.41
CA ILE A 119 -5.09 -14.24 -6.79
C ILE A 119 -5.20 -14.18 -5.27
N GLY A 120 -4.85 -15.28 -4.61
CA GLY A 120 -4.73 -15.46 -3.17
C GLY A 120 -3.37 -16.04 -2.76
N GLY A 121 -3.30 -16.65 -1.57
CA GLY A 121 -2.09 -17.30 -1.07
C GLY A 121 -0.95 -16.34 -0.72
N ASN A 122 0.26 -16.87 -0.57
CA ASN A 122 1.45 -16.12 -0.15
C ASN A 122 1.83 -14.99 -1.13
N SER A 123 1.57 -15.17 -2.43
CA SER A 123 1.79 -14.10 -3.42
C SER A 123 0.90 -12.89 -3.15
N ALA A 124 -0.38 -13.12 -2.79
CA ALA A 124 -1.29 -12.03 -2.45
C ALA A 124 -0.87 -11.31 -1.17
N ILE A 125 -0.45 -12.07 -0.14
CA ILE A 125 0.11 -11.50 1.10
C ILE A 125 1.29 -10.58 0.77
N ASN A 126 2.30 -11.12 0.10
CA ASN A 126 3.53 -10.40 -0.26
C ASN A 126 3.23 -9.08 -1.03
N ILE A 127 2.34 -9.13 -2.03
CA ILE A 127 1.95 -7.95 -2.80
C ILE A 127 1.21 -6.92 -1.94
N LEU A 128 0.21 -7.35 -1.16
CA LEU A 128 -0.64 -6.44 -0.41
C LEU A 128 0.08 -5.78 0.76
N GLU A 129 0.96 -6.50 1.46
CA GLU A 129 1.82 -5.91 2.49
C GLU A 129 2.65 -4.76 1.94
N LYS A 130 3.33 -4.98 0.81
CA LYS A 130 4.18 -3.99 0.15
C LYS A 130 3.40 -2.78 -0.34
N ILE A 131 2.25 -2.99 -0.98
CA ILE A 131 1.39 -1.89 -1.45
C ILE A 131 0.78 -1.12 -0.27
N ALA A 132 0.38 -1.79 0.81
CA ALA A 132 -0.10 -1.13 2.02
C ALA A 132 0.98 -0.24 2.65
N ARG A 133 2.21 -0.74 2.82
CA ARG A 133 3.36 0.06 3.30
C ARG A 133 3.62 1.28 2.42
N PHE A 134 3.54 1.12 1.10
CA PHE A 134 3.68 2.25 0.17
C PHE A 134 2.64 3.33 0.42
N HIS A 135 1.35 2.99 0.54
CA HIS A 135 0.31 3.99 0.77
C HIS A 135 0.42 4.65 2.16
N ILE A 136 0.78 3.89 3.18
CA ILE A 136 1.05 4.41 4.54
C ILE A 136 2.20 5.42 4.48
N TYR A 137 3.32 5.04 3.86
CA TYR A 137 4.47 5.92 3.68
C TYR A 137 4.13 7.15 2.83
N ALA A 138 3.35 6.99 1.75
CA ALA A 138 2.94 8.11 0.91
C ALA A 138 2.07 9.10 1.68
N GLY A 139 1.15 8.61 2.52
CA GLY A 139 0.34 9.41 3.44
C GLY A 139 1.21 10.27 4.34
N TYR A 140 2.20 9.67 4.99
CA TYR A 140 3.18 10.40 5.79
C TYR A 140 4.01 11.39 4.96
N ARG A 141 4.58 10.95 3.83
CA ARG A 141 5.54 11.72 3.05
C ARG A 141 4.93 12.94 2.37
N LEU A 142 3.66 12.86 1.96
CA LEU A 142 2.93 13.86 1.18
C LEU A 142 1.86 14.61 1.99
N CYS A 143 1.71 14.39 3.30
CA CYS A 143 0.62 15.01 4.08
C CYS A 143 0.66 16.56 4.10
N ARG A 144 1.79 17.18 3.77
CA ARG A 144 1.98 18.65 3.68
C ARG A 144 1.74 19.19 2.28
N GLU A 145 1.57 18.33 1.28
CA GLU A 145 1.25 18.76 -0.07
C GLU A 145 -0.20 19.28 -0.11
N PRO A 146 -0.49 20.31 -0.94
CA PRO A 146 -1.84 20.79 -1.11
C PRO A 146 -2.74 19.69 -1.73
N ILE A 147 -4.05 19.77 -1.46
CA ILE A 147 -5.04 18.79 -1.95
C ILE A 147 -4.98 18.56 -3.47
N ALA A 148 -4.68 19.61 -4.24
CA ALA A 148 -4.54 19.56 -5.69
C ALA A 148 -3.36 18.68 -6.15
N ARG A 149 -2.38 18.46 -5.26
CA ARG A 149 -1.28 17.53 -5.46
C ARG A 149 -1.64 16.21 -4.81
N PHE A 150 -1.85 16.15 -3.51
CA PHE A 150 -2.10 14.90 -2.80
C PHE A 150 -3.46 14.89 -2.12
N ASP A 151 -4.31 13.92 -2.46
CA ASP A 151 -5.58 13.68 -1.78
C ASP A 151 -5.42 12.57 -0.72
N PRO A 152 -5.36 12.92 0.58
CA PRO A 152 -5.23 11.94 1.65
C PRO A 152 -6.44 11.01 1.75
N LYS A 153 -7.65 11.45 1.38
CA LYS A 153 -8.84 10.60 1.42
C LYS A 153 -8.75 9.48 0.40
N ILE A 154 -8.33 9.81 -0.82
CA ILE A 154 -8.12 8.81 -1.88
C ILE A 154 -7.01 7.83 -1.49
N ASN A 155 -5.88 8.33 -0.96
CA ASN A 155 -4.80 7.45 -0.51
C ASN A 155 -5.27 6.51 0.61
N ASN A 156 -5.97 7.04 1.62
CA ASN A 156 -6.49 6.25 2.73
C ASN A 156 -7.52 5.21 2.30
N GLN A 157 -8.38 5.54 1.33
CA GLN A 157 -9.30 4.56 0.76
C GLN A 157 -8.53 3.35 0.20
N HIS A 158 -7.45 3.59 -0.55
CA HIS A 158 -6.65 2.50 -1.09
C HIS A 158 -5.82 1.77 -0.03
N THR A 159 -5.35 2.47 1.01
CA THR A 159 -4.77 1.83 2.20
C THR A 159 -5.78 0.86 2.84
N GLN A 160 -7.01 1.30 3.10
CA GLN A 160 -8.06 0.51 3.72
C GLN A 160 -8.47 -0.71 2.86
N GLU A 161 -8.60 -0.53 1.55
CA GLU A 161 -8.85 -1.64 0.61
C GLU A 161 -7.74 -2.71 0.68
N CYS A 162 -6.47 -2.28 0.73
CA CYS A 162 -5.33 -3.18 0.86
C CYS A 162 -5.33 -3.90 2.21
N LEU A 163 -5.52 -3.17 3.32
CA LEU A 163 -5.54 -3.73 4.67
C LEU A 163 -6.67 -4.77 4.81
N LYS A 164 -7.92 -4.40 4.48
CA LYS A 164 -9.06 -5.32 4.57
C LYS A 164 -8.85 -6.59 3.75
N ARG A 165 -8.34 -6.46 2.53
CA ARG A 165 -8.03 -7.64 1.69
C ARG A 165 -6.88 -8.46 2.29
N LEU A 166 -5.83 -7.83 2.80
CA LEU A 166 -4.70 -8.52 3.43
C LEU A 166 -5.14 -9.31 4.66
N LEU A 167 -5.95 -8.73 5.54
CA LEU A 167 -6.45 -9.41 6.74
C LEU A 167 -7.34 -10.60 6.40
N TYR A 168 -8.18 -10.48 5.37
CA TYR A 168 -8.92 -11.62 4.83
C TYR A 168 -7.98 -12.71 4.30
N VAL A 169 -6.93 -12.35 3.55
CA VAL A 169 -5.97 -13.35 3.06
C VAL A 169 -5.24 -14.03 4.22
N TYR A 170 -4.86 -13.31 5.28
CA TYR A 170 -4.29 -13.90 6.48
C TYR A 170 -5.24 -14.86 7.22
N SER A 171 -6.55 -14.65 7.16
CA SER A 171 -7.51 -15.52 7.84
C SER A 171 -7.73 -16.83 7.09
N VAL A 172 -7.58 -16.84 5.76
CA VAL A 172 -7.82 -18.04 4.92
C VAL A 172 -6.53 -18.76 4.52
N VAL A 173 -5.37 -18.12 4.58
CA VAL A 173 -4.07 -18.75 4.30
C VAL A 173 -3.47 -19.27 5.60
N PRO A 174 -3.33 -20.61 5.76
CA PRO A 174 -2.79 -21.20 6.98
C PRO A 174 -1.30 -20.89 7.14
N GLY A 175 -0.84 -20.87 8.38
CA GLY A 175 0.56 -20.66 8.74
C GLY A 175 0.78 -19.37 9.53
N ASN A 176 2.00 -19.25 10.05
CA ASN A 176 2.46 -18.01 10.67
C ASN A 176 2.92 -17.06 9.57
N HIS A 177 2.47 -15.82 9.64
CA HIS A 177 2.82 -14.77 8.70
C HIS A 177 3.61 -13.72 9.47
N ASP A 178 4.90 -13.57 9.15
CA ASP A 178 5.84 -12.75 9.91
C ASP A 178 5.38 -11.31 10.12
N ASN A 179 4.63 -10.78 9.16
CA ASN A 179 4.18 -9.38 9.16
C ASN A 179 2.73 -9.22 9.64
N ARG A 180 2.04 -10.29 10.01
CA ARG A 180 0.62 -10.19 10.41
C ARG A 180 0.45 -9.27 11.61
N GLN A 181 1.31 -9.38 12.62
CA GLN A 181 1.23 -8.51 13.80
C GLN A 181 1.27 -7.03 13.42
N GLU A 182 2.18 -6.65 12.52
CA GLU A 182 2.31 -5.29 12.00
C GLU A 182 1.00 -4.80 11.38
N PHE A 183 0.41 -5.56 10.46
CA PHE A 183 -0.76 -5.11 9.72
C PHE A 183 -2.08 -5.18 10.50
N GLU A 184 -2.21 -6.11 11.45
CA GLU A 184 -3.35 -6.14 12.39
C GLU A 184 -3.32 -4.88 13.28
N SER A 185 -2.14 -4.52 13.80
CA SER A 185 -1.93 -3.28 14.57
C SER A 185 -2.20 -2.03 13.75
N VAL A 186 -1.66 -1.96 12.53
CA VAL A 186 -1.92 -0.83 11.61
C VAL A 186 -3.42 -0.71 11.32
N TYR A 187 -4.13 -1.81 11.09
CA TYR A 187 -5.56 -1.78 10.83
C TYR A 187 -6.36 -1.24 12.02
N LEU A 188 -6.04 -1.65 13.25
CA LEU A 188 -6.65 -1.11 14.47
C LEU A 188 -6.43 0.40 14.59
N LEU A 189 -5.20 0.88 14.37
CA LEU A 189 -4.89 2.31 14.44
C LEU A 189 -5.59 3.12 13.34
N TYR A 190 -5.58 2.63 12.10
CA TYR A 190 -6.25 3.31 10.98
C TYR A 190 -7.77 3.44 11.16
N ASN A 191 -8.36 2.57 11.98
CA ASN A 191 -9.79 2.50 12.27
C ASN A 191 -10.05 2.75 13.76
N LEU A 192 -9.31 3.67 14.37
CA LEU A 192 -9.39 3.96 15.80
C LEU A 192 -10.83 4.24 16.24
N GLY A 193 -11.27 3.53 17.28
CA GLY A 193 -12.62 3.64 17.84
C GLY A 193 -13.73 3.03 16.98
N GLN A 194 -13.43 2.48 15.80
CA GLN A 194 -14.44 1.88 14.93
C GLN A 194 -14.81 0.49 15.44
N THR A 195 -16.11 0.25 15.61
CA THR A 195 -16.64 -1.02 16.12
C THR A 195 -16.19 -2.22 15.28
N ASP A 196 -16.18 -2.10 13.95
CA ASP A 196 -15.76 -3.20 13.07
C ASP A 196 -14.33 -3.66 13.34
N ALA A 197 -13.41 -2.71 13.58
CA ALA A 197 -12.01 -3.04 13.86
C ALA A 197 -11.84 -3.66 15.26
N LEU A 198 -12.61 -3.18 16.25
CA LEU A 198 -12.64 -3.76 17.58
C LEU A 198 -13.26 -5.17 17.61
N MET A 199 -14.28 -5.41 16.78
CA MET A 199 -14.88 -6.74 16.64
C MET A 199 -13.91 -7.70 15.95
N HIS A 200 -13.23 -7.25 14.89
CA HIS A 200 -12.19 -8.04 14.21
C HIS A 200 -11.07 -8.49 15.16
N PHE A 201 -10.70 -7.68 16.17
CA PHE A 201 -9.72 -8.10 17.18
C PHE A 201 -10.12 -9.42 17.87
N TYR A 202 -11.40 -9.69 18.09
CA TYR A 202 -11.87 -10.93 18.70
C TYR A 202 -11.83 -12.14 17.77
N ASP A 203 -11.76 -11.93 16.45
CA ASP A 203 -11.56 -12.99 15.46
C ASP A 203 -10.10 -13.48 15.41
N LEU A 204 -9.17 -12.74 16.03
CA LEU A 204 -7.76 -13.09 16.10
C LEU A 204 -7.49 -14.23 17.10
N SER A 205 -6.48 -15.04 16.78
CA SER A 205 -5.99 -16.06 17.72
C SER A 205 -5.54 -15.43 19.03
N LYS A 206 -5.56 -16.24 20.10
CA LYS A 206 -5.12 -15.79 21.43
C LYS A 206 -3.71 -15.22 21.39
N ASP A 207 -2.79 -15.88 20.69
CA ASP A 207 -1.39 -15.47 20.60
C ASP A 207 -1.23 -14.07 19.98
N LEU A 208 -1.97 -13.77 18.91
CA LEU A 208 -1.97 -12.46 18.28
C LEU A 208 -2.56 -11.39 19.21
N ARG A 209 -3.69 -11.70 19.87
CA ARG A 209 -4.32 -10.77 20.82
C ARG A 209 -3.44 -10.44 22.02
N THR A 210 -2.62 -11.40 22.48
CA THR A 210 -1.68 -11.19 23.58
C THR A 210 -0.37 -10.53 23.17
N SER A 211 -0.16 -10.34 21.87
CA SER A 211 1.04 -9.67 21.39
C SER A 211 1.06 -8.20 21.87
N SER A 212 2.22 -7.72 22.30
CA SER A 212 2.37 -6.39 22.90
C SER A 212 1.85 -5.27 22.00
N LEU A 213 2.17 -5.33 20.70
CA LEU A 213 1.79 -4.32 19.73
C LEU A 213 0.29 -4.31 19.43
N ILE A 214 -0.35 -5.47 19.19
CA ILE A 214 -1.80 -5.52 18.91
C ILE A 214 -2.57 -5.12 20.16
N SER A 215 -2.18 -5.63 21.34
CA SER A 215 -2.84 -5.28 22.60
C SER A 215 -2.70 -3.79 22.93
N LEU A 216 -1.59 -3.15 22.59
CA LEU A 216 -1.44 -1.70 22.71
C LEU A 216 -2.42 -0.98 21.80
N CYS A 217 -2.42 -1.26 20.49
CA CYS A 217 -3.32 -0.61 19.53
C CYS A 217 -4.80 -0.80 19.89
N TYR A 218 -5.19 -2.00 20.35
CA TYR A 218 -6.54 -2.28 20.80
C TYR A 218 -6.92 -1.44 22.03
N ARG A 219 -6.04 -1.35 23.05
CA ARG A 219 -6.28 -0.52 24.25
C ARG A 219 -6.43 0.95 23.90
N THR A 220 -5.54 1.49 23.06
CA THR A 220 -5.66 2.86 22.55
C THR A 220 -7.00 3.09 21.84
N SER A 221 -7.46 2.10 21.07
CA SER A 221 -8.77 2.18 20.41
C SER A 221 -9.96 2.13 21.38
N ILE A 222 -9.84 1.42 22.51
CA ILE A 222 -10.85 1.42 23.57
C ILE A 222 -10.83 2.75 24.33
N GLU A 223 -9.64 3.24 24.72
CA GLU A 223 -9.45 4.52 25.39
C GLU A 223 -10.03 5.67 24.56
N TYR A 224 -9.84 5.64 23.24
CA TYR A 224 -10.43 6.63 22.34
C TYR A 224 -11.96 6.70 22.42
N MET A 225 -12.63 5.58 22.67
CA MET A 225 -14.10 5.56 22.85
C MET A 225 -14.53 6.08 24.23
N LEU A 226 -13.64 6.04 25.23
CA LEU A 226 -13.93 6.46 26.61
C LEU A 226 -13.59 7.95 26.82
N ASP A 227 -12.45 8.39 26.28
CA ASP A 227 -11.93 9.75 26.36
C ASP A 227 -11.31 10.15 25.01
N THR A 228 -12.19 10.55 24.10
CA THR A 228 -11.80 10.91 22.73
C THR A 228 -10.84 12.10 22.69
N ASP A 229 -11.05 13.12 23.53
CA ASP A 229 -10.27 14.36 23.47
C ASP A 229 -8.85 14.14 23.98
N HIS A 230 -8.68 13.34 25.05
CA HIS A 230 -7.37 12.95 25.55
C HIS A 230 -6.57 12.17 24.48
N VAL A 231 -7.17 11.14 23.89
CA VAL A 231 -6.48 10.30 22.91
C VAL A 231 -6.18 11.05 21.61
N ILE A 232 -7.06 11.96 21.16
CA ILE A 232 -6.74 12.87 20.03
C ILE A 232 -5.50 13.68 20.37
N SER A 233 -5.43 14.28 21.56
CA SER A 233 -4.30 15.09 21.97
C SER A 233 -2.99 14.30 21.98
N GLU A 234 -2.98 13.09 22.53
CA GLU A 234 -1.79 12.22 22.52
C GLU A 234 -1.41 11.75 21.11
N CYS A 235 -2.40 11.41 20.28
CA CYS A 235 -2.17 11.04 18.88
C CYS A 235 -1.52 12.18 18.11
N GLU A 236 -2.03 13.41 18.26
CA GLU A 236 -1.47 14.61 17.62
C GLU A 236 -0.03 14.87 18.09
N GLN A 237 0.26 14.69 19.38
CA GLN A 237 1.62 14.76 19.93
C GLN A 237 2.55 13.70 19.32
N CYS A 238 2.01 12.53 18.96
CA CYS A 238 2.73 11.44 18.29
C CYS A 238 2.77 11.57 16.75
N GLY A 239 2.28 12.68 16.19
CA GLY A 239 2.25 12.90 14.73
C GLY A 239 1.17 12.10 13.99
N LEU A 240 0.08 11.75 14.68
CA LEU A 240 -1.12 11.14 14.12
C LEU A 240 -2.27 12.16 14.16
N ASN A 241 -2.90 12.42 13.03
CA ASN A 241 -4.09 13.24 12.93
C ASN A 241 -5.32 12.38 12.74
N ILE A 242 -6.29 12.54 13.63
CA ILE A 242 -7.60 11.90 13.51
C ILE A 242 -8.47 12.83 12.67
N SER A 243 -8.92 12.36 11.50
CA SER A 243 -9.72 13.18 10.59
C SER A 243 -10.95 13.75 11.26
N ASN A 244 -11.44 14.90 10.80
CA ASN A 244 -12.60 15.59 11.40
C ASN A 244 -13.87 14.73 11.44
N ASP A 245 -14.01 13.78 10.53
CA ASP A 245 -15.11 12.80 10.53
C ASP A 245 -14.92 11.67 11.55
N LYS A 246 -13.77 11.63 12.24
CA LYS A 246 -13.34 10.60 13.19
C LYS A 246 -13.29 9.19 12.58
N GLN A 247 -13.16 9.09 11.26
CA GLN A 247 -13.18 7.81 10.54
C GLN A 247 -11.80 7.36 10.06
N SER A 248 -10.78 8.21 10.09
CA SER A 248 -9.45 7.84 9.62
C SER A 248 -8.33 8.49 10.42
N VAL A 249 -7.26 7.74 10.62
CA VAL A 249 -6.00 8.26 11.17
C VAL A 249 -5.04 8.54 10.01
N ASN A 250 -4.49 9.75 9.99
CA ASN A 250 -3.56 10.26 9.00
C ASN A 250 -2.21 10.53 9.66
N PHE A 251 -1.12 10.15 9.01
CA PHE A 251 0.20 10.54 9.51
C PHE A 251 0.47 12.01 9.21
N LEU A 252 0.91 12.76 10.22
CA LEU A 252 1.36 14.13 10.09
C LEU A 252 2.88 14.17 10.02
N LYS A 253 3.40 14.57 8.87
CA LYS A 253 4.68 15.25 8.80
C LYS A 253 4.51 16.61 9.46
N GLY A 254 4.81 16.67 10.76
CA GLY A 254 4.88 17.87 11.58
C GLY A 254 3.79 18.92 11.36
N SER A 255 2.52 18.58 11.55
CA SER A 255 1.49 19.57 11.84
C SER A 255 1.68 20.01 13.30
N PHE A 256 2.56 20.99 13.49
CA PHE A 256 2.89 21.53 14.79
C PHE A 256 1.91 22.66 15.13
N VAL A 257 0.90 22.39 15.94
CA VAL A 257 0.49 23.37 16.95
C VAL A 257 1.34 23.04 18.17
N HIS A 258 2.28 23.92 18.50
CA HIS A 258 3.38 23.72 19.44
C HIS A 258 3.07 22.88 20.70
N PRO A 259 3.82 21.77 20.92
CA PRO A 259 4.10 21.27 22.26
C PRO A 259 5.61 21.36 22.56
N ASP A 260 5.97 21.34 23.85
CA ASP A 260 7.30 21.60 24.40
C ASP A 260 8.48 20.81 23.77
N LYS A 261 9.70 21.29 24.02
CA LYS A 261 11.00 20.79 23.50
C LYS A 261 11.18 19.27 23.51
N GLU A 262 10.57 18.56 24.45
CA GLU A 262 10.69 17.10 24.62
C GLU A 262 10.05 16.31 23.45
N HIS A 263 8.92 16.79 22.93
CA HIS A 263 8.15 16.12 21.86
C HIS A 263 8.76 16.32 20.47
N LYS A 264 9.53 17.40 20.30
CA LYS A 264 10.33 17.63 19.08
C LYS A 264 11.33 16.48 18.83
N SER A 265 11.81 15.84 19.90
CA SER A 265 12.75 14.71 19.84
C SER A 265 12.16 13.48 19.14
N TYR A 266 10.88 13.15 19.40
CA TYR A 266 10.29 11.87 18.97
C TYR A 266 9.92 11.85 17.47
N LEU A 267 9.42 12.96 16.93
CA LEU A 267 9.10 13.07 15.50
C LEU A 267 10.34 13.32 14.64
N GLU A 268 11.32 14.06 15.17
CA GLU A 268 12.66 14.08 14.57
C GLU A 268 13.29 12.68 14.54
N VAL A 269 12.96 11.81 15.51
CA VAL A 269 13.37 10.40 15.47
C VAL A 269 12.68 9.64 14.33
N ILE A 270 11.38 9.82 14.07
CA ILE A 270 10.73 9.15 12.91
C ILE A 270 11.30 9.65 11.58
N ASP A 271 11.44 10.97 11.40
CA ASP A 271 12.09 11.52 10.21
C ASP A 271 13.55 11.01 10.11
N LYS A 272 14.31 10.97 11.22
CA LYS A 272 15.67 10.42 11.25
C LYS A 272 15.69 8.94 10.88
N LEU A 273 14.85 8.10 11.49
CA LEU A 273 14.74 6.67 11.20
C LEU A 273 14.44 6.43 9.71
N ILE A 274 13.45 7.16 9.17
CA ILE A 274 13.11 7.10 7.74
C ILE A 274 14.25 7.57 6.84
N THR A 275 15.10 8.51 7.30
CA THR A 275 16.27 8.97 6.54
C THR A 275 17.53 8.12 6.75
N MET A 276 17.62 7.37 7.84
CA MET A 276 18.74 6.49 8.18
C MET A 276 18.64 5.18 7.40
N ASP A 277 17.42 4.68 7.19
CA ASP A 277 17.16 3.51 6.38
C ASP A 277 16.95 3.85 4.91
N ASN A 278 17.36 2.94 4.02
CA ASN A 278 16.97 3.05 2.62
C ASN A 278 15.45 2.83 2.52
N LEU A 279 14.73 3.78 1.92
CA LEU A 279 13.28 3.69 1.74
C LEU A 279 12.85 2.35 1.10
N SER A 280 13.65 1.83 0.16
CA SER A 280 13.37 0.54 -0.44
C SER A 280 13.45 -0.61 0.55
N ASP A 281 14.33 -0.53 1.56
CA ASP A 281 14.46 -1.55 2.59
C ASP A 281 13.29 -1.49 3.58
N ILE A 282 12.77 -0.29 3.89
CA ILE A 282 11.54 -0.12 4.68
C ILE A 282 10.34 -0.72 3.92
N LEU A 283 10.16 -0.32 2.65
CA LEU A 283 8.99 -0.71 1.87
C LEU A 283 8.98 -2.20 1.50
N LEU A 284 10.16 -2.77 1.23
CA LEU A 284 10.31 -4.19 0.92
C LEU A 284 10.54 -5.05 2.18
N LYS A 285 10.67 -4.43 3.35
CA LYS A 285 11.03 -5.06 4.63
C LYS A 285 12.26 -5.97 4.51
N LYS A 286 13.35 -5.41 3.97
CA LYS A 286 14.66 -6.09 3.89
C LYS A 286 15.48 -5.97 5.18
N LEU A 287 15.05 -5.15 6.13
CA LEU A 287 15.68 -5.03 7.44
C LEU A 287 15.31 -6.26 8.29
N PRO A 288 16.26 -6.83 9.05
CA PRO A 288 15.94 -7.87 10.03
C PRO A 288 14.99 -7.31 11.10
N PRO A 289 14.15 -8.17 11.72
CA PRO A 289 13.21 -7.77 12.76
C PRO A 289 13.88 -7.19 14.01
#